data_AF-A0A9D2PC94-F1
#
_entry.id   AF-A0A9D2PC94-F1
#
_cell.length_a   1.000
_cell.length_b   1.000
_cell.length_c   1.000
_cell.angle_alpha   90.00
_cell.angle_beta   90.00
_cell.angle_gamma   90.00
#
_symmetry.space_group_name_H-M   'P 1'
#
loop_
_entity.id
_entity.type
_entity.pdbx_description
1 polymer ?
#
loop_
_entity_poly.entity_id
_entity_poly.type
_entity_poly.pdbx_seq_one_letter_code
_entity_poly.pdbx_strand_id
1 'polypeptide(L)'
;MNRTYRMSRKEYEGMLQMASEQVPFGIYAVEKDRYAELRNDKCRSITQLKAQIRQFKAKGFKVYANRGEELKDTGEESAKGALMSAT
;
A
#
# COMPACT_ATOMS: atom_id res chain seq x y z
N MET A 1 -1.99 10.98 23.79
CA MET A 1 -1.07 10.12 24.58
C MET A 1 -0.38 9.20 23.59
N ASN A 2 0.89 9.45 23.26
CA ASN A 2 1.59 8.71 22.22
C ASN A 2 2.41 7.61 22.88
N ARG A 3 1.96 6.35 22.75
CA ARG A 3 2.71 5.19 23.23
C ARG A 3 3.59 4.68 22.10
N THR A 4 4.89 4.93 22.20
CA THR A 4 5.88 4.35 21.30
C THR A 4 6.36 3.04 21.89
N TYR A 5 6.04 1.94 21.21
CA TYR A 5 6.48 0.61 21.60
C TYR A 5 7.78 0.26 20.88
N ARG A 6 8.73 -0.33 21.61
CA ARG A 6 9.90 -0.97 21.00
C ARG A 6 9.60 -2.44 20.84
N MET A 7 9.85 -2.97 19.65
CA MET A 7 9.64 -4.37 19.33
C MET A 7 10.78 -4.86 18.44
N SER A 8 10.99 -6.17 18.43
CA SER A 8 11.85 -6.82 17.46
C SER A 8 11.23 -6.74 16.06
N ARG A 9 12.07 -6.91 15.04
CA ARG A 9 11.61 -6.94 13.64
C ARG A 9 10.59 -8.07 13.40
N LYS A 10 10.77 -9.21 14.06
CA LYS A 10 9.88 -10.38 13.93
C LYS A 10 8.48 -10.11 14.49
N GLU A 11 8.39 -9.45 15.65
CA GLU A 11 7.10 -9.05 16.23
C GLU A 11 6.39 -8.03 15.34
N TYR A 12 7.16 -7.09 14.78
CA TYR A 12 6.63 -6.12 13.84
C TYR A 12 6.09 -6.75 12.56
N GLU A 13 6.78 -7.73 11.98
CA GLU A 13 6.29 -8.50 10.83
C GLU A 13 4.96 -9.22 11.14
N GLY A 14 4.84 -9.81 12.33
CA GLY A 14 3.57 -10.38 12.79
C GLY A 14 2.44 -9.34 12.89
N MET A 15 2.73 -8.14 13.40
CA MET A 15 1.72 -7.08 13.45
C MET A 15 1.36 -6.51 12.08
N LEU A 16 2.32 -6.44 11.14
CA LEU A 16 2.05 -6.05 9.76
C LEU A 16 1.07 -7.01 9.09
N GLN A 17 1.22 -8.32 9.33
CA GLN A 17 0.31 -9.32 8.81
C GLN A 17 -1.11 -9.12 9.36
N MET A 18 -1.25 -8.97 10.68
CA MET A 18 -2.54 -8.70 11.32
C MET A 18 -3.18 -7.39 10.80
N ALA A 19 -2.38 -6.33 10.61
CA ALA A 19 -2.87 -5.06 10.10
C ALA A 19 -3.34 -5.17 8.64
N SER A 20 -2.63 -5.93 7.81
CA SER A 20 -3.00 -6.21 6.42
C SER A 20 -4.37 -6.92 6.35
N GLU A 21 -4.59 -7.92 7.19
CA GLU A 21 -5.86 -8.67 7.24
C GLU A 21 -7.05 -7.77 7.64
N GLN A 22 -6.83 -6.79 8.52
CA GLN A 22 -7.88 -5.86 8.96
C GLN A 22 -8.25 -4.79 7.92
N VAL A 23 -7.34 -4.52 6.97
CA VAL A 23 -7.49 -3.50 5.93
C VAL A 23 -7.49 -4.18 4.56
N PRO A 24 -8.62 -4.75 4.11
CA PRO A 24 -8.70 -5.44 2.83
C PRO A 24 -8.44 -4.51 1.64
N PHE A 25 -8.78 -3.22 1.77
CA PHE A 25 -8.51 -2.19 0.77
C PHE A 25 -8.15 -0.87 1.45
N GLY A 26 -6.89 -0.45 1.36
CA GLY A 26 -6.40 0.71 2.10
C GLY A 26 -4.94 0.62 2.55
N ILE A 27 -4.51 1.57 3.39
CA ILE A 27 -3.17 1.62 3.97
C ILE A 27 -3.19 1.01 5.37
N TYR A 28 -2.34 0.02 5.61
CA TYR A 28 -2.26 -0.67 6.90
C TYR A 28 -0.98 -0.37 7.67
N ALA A 29 0.07 0.16 7.02
CA ALA A 29 1.24 0.65 7.73
C ALA A 29 2.04 1.68 6.93
N VAL A 30 2.80 2.52 7.64
CA VAL A 30 3.84 3.38 7.07
C VAL A 30 5.11 3.30 7.91
N GLU A 31 6.26 3.31 7.25
CA GLU A 31 7.58 3.27 7.88
C GLU A 31 8.42 4.45 7.44
N LYS A 32 9.20 4.99 8.37
CA LYS A 32 10.26 5.93 8.06
C LYS A 32 11.40 5.76 9.07
N ASP A 33 12.61 5.60 8.56
CA ASP A 33 13.82 5.39 9.34
C ASP A 33 13.71 4.18 10.29
N ARG A 34 13.54 4.42 11.60
CA ARG A 34 13.38 3.39 12.64
C ARG A 34 11.99 3.40 13.28
N TYR A 35 11.04 4.08 12.65
CA TYR A 35 9.70 4.23 13.15
C TYR A 35 8.70 3.60 12.19
N ALA A 36 7.75 2.87 12.77
CA ALA A 36 6.65 2.27 12.05
C ALA A 36 5.33 2.68 12.71
N GLU A 37 4.36 3.07 11.89
CA GLU A 37 2.98 3.32 12.30
C GLU A 37 2.09 2.29 11.64
N LEU A 38 1.40 1.49 12.45
CA LEU A 38 0.28 0.69 11.98
C LEU A 38 -0.95 1.58 11.85
N ARG A 39 -1.70 1.39 10.77
CA ARG A 39 -2.84 2.21 10.37
C ARG A 39 -4.03 1.32 10.02
N ASN A 40 -5.24 1.88 10.08
CA ASN A 40 -6.48 1.22 9.64
C ASN A 40 -7.20 2.13 8.63
N ASP A 41 -6.45 2.63 7.66
CA ASP A 41 -6.95 3.60 6.69
C ASP A 41 -7.66 2.86 5.55
N LYS A 42 -8.94 2.56 5.74
CA LYS A 42 -9.77 1.96 4.69
C LYS A 42 -10.07 2.97 3.60
N CYS A 43 -9.79 2.60 2.36
CA CYS A 43 -10.12 3.40 1.19
C CYS A 43 -11.47 2.97 0.60
N ARG A 44 -12.09 3.83 -0.19
CA ARG A 44 -13.31 3.52 -0.95
C ARG A 44 -13.05 3.43 -2.46
N SER A 45 -11.90 3.93 -2.92
CA SER A 45 -11.52 3.90 -4.34
C SER A 45 -10.01 3.83 -4.54
N ILE A 46 -9.59 3.37 -5.73
CA ILE A 46 -8.18 3.31 -6.15
C ILE A 46 -7.57 4.72 -6.19
N THR A 47 -8.34 5.71 -6.64
CA THR A 47 -7.87 7.11 -6.72
C THR A 47 -7.53 7.65 -5.34
N GLN A 48 -8.39 7.39 -4.35
CA GLN A 48 -8.14 7.75 -2.95
C GLN A 48 -6.88 7.06 -2.43
N LEU A 49 -6.75 5.76 -2.67
CA LEU A 49 -5.59 4.98 -2.24
C LEU A 49 -4.29 5.53 -2.87
N LYS A 50 -4.28 5.78 -4.18
CA LYS A 50 -3.14 6.36 -4.90
C LYS A 50 -2.79 7.75 -4.37
N ALA A 51 -3.79 8.59 -4.08
CA ALA A 51 -3.56 9.91 -3.51
C ALA A 51 -2.88 9.83 -2.14
N GLN A 52 -3.36 8.97 -1.24
CA GLN A 52 -2.77 8.79 0.09
C GLN A 52 -1.36 8.20 0.02
N ILE A 53 -1.13 7.18 -0.82
CA ILE A 53 0.20 6.61 -1.03
C ILE A 53 1.18 7.70 -1.49
N ARG A 54 0.77 8.55 -2.44
CA ARG A 54 1.61 9.67 -2.94
C ARG A 54 1.92 10.67 -1.83
N GLN A 55 0.95 11.03 -1.00
CA GLN A 55 1.14 11.95 0.12
C GLN A 55 2.18 11.43 1.13
N PHE A 56 2.10 10.14 1.48
CA PHE A 56 3.08 9.53 2.40
C PHE A 56 4.46 9.39 1.77
N LYS A 57 4.54 8.96 0.51
CA LYS A 57 5.81 8.87 -0.23
C LYS A 57 6.48 10.24 -0.39
N ALA A 58 5.72 11.30 -0.64
CA ALA A 58 6.24 12.67 -0.71
C ALA A 58 6.87 13.14 0.62
N LYS A 59 6.41 12.58 1.75
CA LYS A 59 6.98 12.84 3.08
C LYS A 59 8.15 11.89 3.43
N GLY A 60 8.53 11.00 2.51
CA GLY A 60 9.63 10.05 2.66
C GLY A 60 9.27 8.76 3.40
N PHE A 61 7.98 8.41 3.50
CA PHE A 61 7.55 7.15 4.11
C PHE A 61 7.55 6.01 3.08
N LYS A 62 7.96 4.83 3.52
CA LYS A 62 7.58 3.56 2.91
C LYS A 62 6.14 3.25 3.32
N VAL A 63 5.32 2.83 2.35
CA VAL A 63 3.87 2.66 2.55
C VAL A 63 3.48 1.22 2.25
N TYR A 64 2.71 0.62 3.14
CA TYR A 64 2.13 -0.70 2.99
C TYR A 64 0.62 -0.58 2.82
N ALA A 65 0.12 -1.13 1.71
CA ALA A 65 -1.27 -0.97 1.34
C ALA A 65 -1.80 -2.15 0.54
N ASN A 66 -3.09 -2.43 0.72
CA ASN A 66 -3.83 -3.43 -0.03
C ASN A 66 -4.67 -2.74 -1.11
N ARG A 67 -4.62 -3.30 -2.32
CA ARG A 67 -5.42 -2.83 -3.48
C ARG A 67 -6.74 -3.58 -3.63
N GLY A 68 -7.11 -4.43 -2.66
CA GLY A 68 -8.25 -5.33 -2.78
C GLY A 68 -7.94 -6.49 -3.72
N GLU A 69 -8.48 -7.68 -3.45
CA GLU A 69 -8.53 -8.71 -4.47
C GLU A 69 -9.40 -8.20 -5.64
N GLU A 70 -8.94 -8.45 -6.86
CA GLU A 70 -9.50 -7.94 -8.13
C GLU A 70 -9.21 -6.46 -8.44
N LEU A 71 -7.96 -6.16 -8.80
CA LEU A 71 -7.65 -5.49 -10.06
C LEU A 71 -6.33 -6.07 -10.56
N LYS A 72 -6.41 -7.18 -11.29
CA LYS A 72 -5.35 -7.54 -12.23
C LYS A 72 -5.26 -6.35 -13.18
N ASP A 73 -4.08 -5.74 -13.28
CA ASP A 73 -3.82 -4.66 -14.23
C ASP A 73 -4.05 -5.19 -15.65
N THR A 74 -5.28 -5.07 -16.17
CA THR A 74 -5.60 -5.18 -17.61
C THR A 74 -5.08 -3.93 -18.31
N GLY A 75 -3.78 -3.66 -18.19
CA GLY A 75 -3.13 -2.44 -18.64
C GLY A 75 -1.93 -2.66 -19.57
N GLU A 76 -1.42 -3.89 -19.67
CA GLU A 76 -0.22 -4.17 -20.49
C GLU A 76 -0.52 -4.83 -21.85
N GLU A 77 -1.75 -5.28 -22.11
CA GLU A 77 -2.08 -5.96 -23.38
C GLU A 77 -2.63 -5.02 -24.48
N SER A 78 -3.01 -3.78 -24.16
CA SER A 78 -3.55 -2.86 -25.18
C SER A 78 -2.45 -2.21 -26.05
N ALA A 79 -1.16 -2.34 -25.70
CA ALA A 79 -0.06 -1.75 -26.47
C ALA A 79 0.51 -2.67 -27.55
N LYS A 80 0.19 -3.98 -27.53
CA LYS A 80 0.71 -4.92 -28.55
C LYS A 80 -0.14 -5.03 -29.82
N GLY A 81 -1.42 -4.62 -29.78
CA GLY A 81 -2.32 -4.70 -30.93
C GLY A 81 -2.12 -3.60 -31.99
N ALA A 82 -1.49 -2.47 -31.63
CA ALA A 82 -1.35 -1.32 -32.53
C ALA A 82 -0.11 -1.36 -33.44
N LEU A 83 0.81 -2.31 -33.25
CA LEU A 83 2.07 -2.39 -33.99
C LEU A 83 2.10 -3.44 -35.12
N MET A 84 1.04 -4.22 -35.32
CA MET A 84 0.99 -5.27 -36.35
C MET A 84 0.16 -4.92 -37.60
N SER A 85 -0.26 -3.67 -37.78
CA SER A 85 -1.02 -3.24 -38.97
C SER A 85 -0.31 -2.19 -39.83
N ALA A 86 0.95 -1.88 -39.52
CA ALA A 86 1.72 -0.90 -40.28
C ALA A 86 3.18 -1.32 -40.43
N THR A 87 3.46 -2.32 -41.28
CA THR A 87 4.65 -2.49 -42.14
C THR A 87 4.39 -3.72 -43.01
#